data_AF-A0A7X7AJG0-F1
#
_entry.id   AF-A0A7X7AJG0-F1
#
_cell.length_a   1.000
_cell.length_b   1.000
_cell.length_c   1.000
_cell.angle_alpha   90.00
_cell.angle_beta   90.00
_cell.angle_gamma   90.00
#
_symmetry.space_group_name_H-M   'P 1'
#
loop_
_entity.id
_entity.type
_entity.pdbx_description
1 polymer ?
#
loop_
_entity_poly.entity_id
_entity_poly.type
_entity_poly.pdbx_seq_one_letter_code
_entity_poly.pdbx_strand_id
1 'polypeptide(L)'
;FISDRIAVMYGGHLVELASKNEIFDNPQHPYTKQLLRAIPRMSQNELNFPDERDVNIHFPSFDSVRVADKNWIEVKPDHFVAAELLEGEVI
;
A
#
# COMPACT_ATOMS: atom_id res chain seq x y z
N PHE A 1 -5.92 9.05 -12.95
CA PHE A 1 -5.86 9.61 -11.59
C PHE A 1 -5.63 11.12 -11.66
N ILE A 2 -6.31 11.88 -10.80
CA ILE A 2 -6.27 13.35 -10.78
C ILE A 2 -5.04 13.91 -10.04
N SER A 3 -4.50 13.16 -9.07
CA SER A 3 -3.32 13.56 -8.30
C SER A 3 -2.02 13.18 -9.00
N ASP A 4 -0.98 14.00 -8.85
CA ASP A 4 0.37 13.72 -9.33
C ASP A 4 1.16 12.80 -8.37
N ARG A 5 0.94 13.01 -7.06
CA ARG A 5 1.54 12.23 -5.98
C ARG A 5 0.45 11.69 -5.06
N ILE A 6 0.72 10.54 -4.45
CA ILE A 6 -0.21 9.85 -3.56
C ILE A 6 0.52 9.55 -2.26
N ALA A 7 -0.10 9.98 -1.16
CA ALA A 7 0.35 9.68 0.19
C ALA A 7 -0.60 8.65 0.80
N VAL A 8 -0.06 7.54 1.32
CA VAL A 8 -0.82 6.48 1.96
C VAL A 8 -0.68 6.62 3.47
N MET A 9 -1.79 6.51 4.19
CA MET A 9 -1.83 6.61 5.65
C MET A 9 -2.42 5.35 6.27
N TYR A 10 -1.91 4.97 7.44
CA TYR A 10 -2.44 3.90 8.29
C TYR A 10 -2.40 4.34 9.75
N GLY A 11 -3.52 4.19 10.47
CA GLY A 11 -3.57 4.51 11.90
C GLY A 11 -3.23 5.97 12.26
N GLY A 12 -3.40 6.92 11.34
CA GLY A 12 -3.02 8.33 11.55
C GLY A 12 -1.58 8.66 11.18
N HIS A 13 -0.81 7.70 10.66
CA HIS A 13 0.58 7.88 10.26
C HIS A 13 0.74 7.72 8.74
N LEU A 14 1.60 8.54 8.13
CA LEU A 14 1.96 8.39 6.72
C LEU A 14 2.93 7.21 6.56
N VAL A 15 2.62 6.25 5.69
CA VAL A 15 3.38 5.01 5.49
C VAL A 15 4.11 4.94 4.15
N GLU A 16 3.62 5.65 3.13
CA GLU A 16 4.22 5.66 1.79
C GLU A 16 3.84 6.94 1.04
N LEU A 17 4.76 7.49 0.27
CA LEU A 17 4.55 8.66 -0.59
C LEU A 17 5.32 8.45 -1.89
N ALA A 18 4.62 8.46 -3.02
CA ALA A 18 5.27 8.40 -4.32
C ALA A 18 4.44 9.08 -5.41
N SER A 19 4.97 9.12 -6.63
CA SER A 19 4.18 9.46 -7.81
C SER A 19 2.99 8.49 -7.95
N LYS A 20 1.92 8.95 -8.61
CA LYS A 20 0.75 8.08 -8.85
C LYS A 20 1.17 6.76 -9.52
N ASN A 21 2.06 6.81 -10.51
CA ASN A 21 2.48 5.64 -11.27
C ASN A 21 3.26 4.67 -10.35
N GLU A 22 4.22 5.16 -9.57
CA GLU A 22 4.98 4.30 -8.65
C GLU A 22 4.09 3.65 -7.59
N ILE A 23 3.08 4.35 -7.06
CA ILE A 23 2.14 3.73 -6.12
C ILE A 23 1.40 2.57 -6.77
N PHE A 24 0.90 2.72 -8.00
CA PHE A 24 0.13 1.65 -8.66
C PHE A 24 1.00 0.52 -9.21
N ASP A 25 2.17 0.85 -9.75
CA ASP A 25 3.03 -0.10 -10.47
C ASP A 25 4.05 -0.78 -9.55
N ASN A 26 4.55 -0.07 -8.54
CA ASN A 26 5.61 -0.52 -7.65
C ASN A 26 5.36 -0.16 -6.17
N PRO A 27 4.18 -0.49 -5.61
CA PRO A 27 3.89 -0.22 -4.20
C PRO A 27 4.91 -0.94 -3.30
N GLN A 28 5.45 -0.24 -2.31
CA GLN A 28 6.51 -0.78 -1.46
C GLN A 28 5.95 -1.24 -0.12
N HIS A 29 5.13 -0.42 0.51
CA HIS A 29 4.60 -0.71 1.83
C HIS A 29 3.58 -1.86 1.76
N PRO A 30 3.66 -2.86 2.66
CA PRO A 30 2.72 -3.99 2.67
C PRO A 30 1.25 -3.57 2.71
N TYR A 31 0.93 -2.53 3.48
CA TYR A 31 -0.42 -1.95 3.51
C TYR A 31 -0.86 -1.38 2.15
N THR A 32 0.00 -0.64 1.44
CA THR A 32 -0.30 -0.11 0.10
C THR A 32 -0.56 -1.23 -0.89
N LYS A 33 0.26 -2.29 -0.88
CA LYS A 33 0.06 -3.50 -1.71
C LYS A 33 -1.33 -4.13 -1.47
N GLN A 34 -1.75 -4.21 -0.21
CA GLN A 34 -3.06 -4.76 0.16
C GLN A 34 -4.22 -3.86 -0.27
N LEU A 35 -4.10 -2.54 -0.11
CA LEU A 35 -5.12 -1.59 -0.60
C LEU A 35 -5.34 -1.72 -2.12
N LEU A 36 -4.25 -1.84 -2.88
CA LEU A 36 -4.33 -1.98 -4.33
C LEU A 36 -4.92 -3.32 -4.77
N ARG A 37 -4.67 -4.40 -4.02
CA ARG A 37 -5.31 -5.71 -4.25
C ARG A 37 -6.82 -5.68 -4.01
N ALA A 38 -7.29 -4.81 -3.12
CA ALA A 38 -8.72 -4.64 -2.84
C ALA A 38 -9.46 -3.87 -3.96
N ILE A 39 -8.75 -3.25 -4.91
CA ILE A 39 -9.37 -2.55 -6.03
C ILE A 39 -10.00 -3.59 -6.98
N PRO A 40 -11.32 -3.56 -7.19
CA PRO A 40 -11.98 -4.46 -8.13
C PRO A 40 -11.41 -4.27 -9.54
N ARG A 41 -11.00 -5.38 -10.17
CA ARG A 41 -10.56 -5.36 -11.58
C ARG A 41 -11.79 -5.48 -12.46
N MET A 42 -12.11 -4.43 -13.21
CA MET A 42 -13.17 -4.52 -14.23
C MET A 42 -12.68 -5.41 -15.37
N SER A 43 -13.05 -6.68 -15.39
CA SER A 43 -13.06 -7.48 -16.62
C SER A 43 -14.20 -6.98 -17.52
N GLN A 44 -13.97 -6.87 -18.82
CA GLN A 44 -14.99 -6.39 -19.78
C GLN A 44 -16.24 -7.28 -19.88
N ASN A 45 -16.25 -8.45 -19.25
CA ASN A 45 -17.42 -9.27 -19.07
C ASN A 45 -17.65 -9.51 -17.58
N GLU A 46 -18.88 -9.20 -17.16
CA GLU A 46 -19.47 -9.40 -15.83
C GLU A 46 -18.88 -8.54 -14.71
N LEU A 47 -19.76 -7.70 -14.13
CA LEU A 47 -19.58 -7.09 -12.82
C LEU A 47 -19.60 -8.19 -11.75
N ASN A 48 -18.55 -9.00 -11.71
CA ASN A 48 -18.24 -9.86 -10.59
C ASN A 48 -17.66 -8.96 -9.50
N PHE A 49 -18.55 -8.29 -8.76
CA PHE A 49 -18.19 -7.83 -7.44
C PHE A 49 -17.70 -9.06 -6.67
N PRO A 50 -16.51 -9.02 -6.05
CA PRO A 50 -16.07 -10.12 -5.21
C PRO A 50 -17.19 -10.40 -4.20
N ASP A 51 -17.61 -11.67 -4.13
CA ASP A 51 -18.60 -12.15 -3.17
C ASP A 51 -18.23 -11.58 -1.78
N GLU A 52 -19.19 -11.20 -0.95
CA GLU A 52 -18.95 -10.68 0.42
C GLU A 52 -18.06 -11.62 1.27
N ARG A 53 -17.79 -12.83 0.80
CA ARG A 53 -16.86 -13.81 1.37
C ARG A 53 -15.40 -13.63 0.96
N ASP A 54 -15.10 -12.94 -0.15
CA ASP A 54 -13.74 -12.58 -0.59
C ASP A 54 -13.20 -11.29 0.07
N VAL A 55 -14.05 -10.55 0.78
CA VAL A 55 -13.61 -9.43 1.65
C VAL A 55 -13.10 -9.89 3.01
N ASN A 56 -12.95 -11.20 3.24
CA ASN A 56 -11.99 -11.72 4.23
C ASN A 56 -10.55 -11.48 3.75
N ILE A 57 -10.23 -10.22 3.44
CA ILE A 57 -8.88 -9.71 3.57
C ILE A 57 -8.62 -9.77 5.07
N HIS A 58 -8.16 -10.93 5.55
CA HIS A 58 -7.54 -10.99 6.85
C HIS A 58 -6.37 -10.02 6.76
N PHE A 59 -6.58 -8.80 7.24
CA PHE A 59 -5.50 -7.88 7.51
C PHE A 59 -4.73 -8.58 8.62
N PRO A 60 -3.57 -9.23 8.34
CA PRO A 60 -2.73 -9.68 9.43
C PRO A 60 -2.59 -8.47 10.34
N SER A 61 -2.85 -8.65 11.63
CA SER A 61 -2.75 -7.54 12.56
C SER A 61 -1.42 -6.88 12.29
N PHE A 62 -1.43 -5.65 11.76
CA PHE A 62 -0.23 -4.87 11.49
C PHE A 62 0.35 -4.40 12.82
N ASP A 63 0.28 -5.24 13.86
CA ASP A 63 0.78 -5.02 15.19
C ASP A 63 2.30 -4.88 15.21
N SER A 64 2.99 -5.42 14.19
CA SER A 64 4.41 -5.18 13.93
C SER A 64 4.69 -3.88 13.14
N VAL A 65 3.70 -3.31 12.46
CA VAL A 65 3.79 -2.04 11.69
C VAL A 65 2.86 -0.98 12.34
N ARG A 66 2.77 -0.97 13.68
CA ARG A 66 1.82 -0.08 14.40
C ARG A 66 2.18 1.39 14.34
N VAL A 67 3.37 1.71 13.90
CA VAL A 67 3.86 3.08 13.83
C VAL A 67 4.44 3.18 12.45
N ALA A 68 3.83 3.99 11.57
CA ALA A 68 4.61 4.43 10.44
C ALA A 68 5.81 5.15 11.03
N ASP A 69 6.97 4.59 10.76
CA ASP A 69 8.17 4.92 11.47
C ASP A 69 8.49 6.41 11.25
N LYS A 70 9.17 7.06 12.21
CA LYS A 70 9.64 8.43 12.00
C LYS A 70 10.68 8.50 10.89
N ASN A 71 11.32 7.36 10.60
CA ASN A 71 12.41 7.25 9.65
C ASN A 71 11.86 6.92 8.26
N TRP A 72 11.79 7.96 7.43
CA TRP A 72 11.41 7.84 6.03
C TRP A 72 12.63 7.45 5.21
N ILE A 73 12.52 6.35 4.48
CA ILE A 73 13.56 5.90 3.57
C ILE A 73 13.12 6.24 2.16
N GLU A 74 13.97 6.96 1.43
CA GLU A 74 13.80 7.14 -0.01
C GLU A 74 14.31 5.89 -0.72
N VAL A 75 13.38 5.07 -1.21
CA VAL A 75 13.68 3.78 -1.85
C VAL A 75 13.98 3.95 -3.33
N LYS A 76 13.45 5.01 -3.93
CA LYS A 76 13.69 5.49 -5.30
C LYS A 76 13.48 7.01 -5.34
N PRO A 77 13.99 7.73 -6.35
CA PRO A 77 13.76 9.17 -6.47
C PRO A 77 12.28 9.54 -6.33
N ASP A 78 11.97 10.39 -5.35
CA ASP A 78 10.62 10.85 -5.02
C ASP A 78 9.65 9.75 -4.50
N HIS A 79 10.17 8.60 -4.06
CA HIS A 79 9.41 7.50 -3.47
C HIS A 79 9.92 7.22 -2.05
N PHE A 80 9.08 7.52 -1.06
CA PHE A 80 9.41 7.39 0.35
C PHE A 80 8.51 6.37 1.04
N VAL A 81 9.09 5.61 1.97
CA VAL A 81 8.39 4.58 2.74
C VAL A 81 8.76 4.69 4.21
N ALA A 82 7.77 4.60 5.09
CA ALA A 82 7.92 4.61 6.53
C ALA A 82 7.53 3.24 7.10
N ALA A 83 8.45 2.29 7.04
CA ALA A 83 8.32 1.00 7.68
C ALA A 83 9.69 0.55 8.20
N GLU A 84 9.72 0.07 9.44
CA GLU A 84 10.81 -0.77 9.91
C GLU A 84 10.70 -2.09 9.11
N LEU A 85 11.64 -2.30 8.18
CA LEU A 85 11.75 -3.57 7.47
C LEU A 85 11.93 -4.65 8.54
N LEU A 86 11.03 -5.62 8.61
CA LEU A 86 11.24 -6.84 9.41
C LEU A 86 12.60 -7.39 8.97
N GLU A 87 13.56 -7.33 9.89
CA GLU A 87 14.98 -7.66 9.76
C GLU A 87 15.40 -8.28 8.40
N GLY A 88 15.95 -7.44 7.51
CA GLY A 88 16.93 -7.89 6.52
C GLY A 88 16.48 -8.11 5.07
N GLU A 89 15.21 -7.92 4.70
CA GLU A 89 14.85 -7.89 3.28
C GLU A 89 15.03 -6.47 2.70
N VAL A 90 16.20 -6.25 2.11
CA VAL A 90 16.49 -5.10 1.26
C VAL A 90 15.75 -5.30 -0.06
N ILE A 91 14.94 -4.31 -0.41
CA ILE A 91 14.30 -4.08 -1.72
C ILE A 91 15.27 -4.19 -2.90
#